data_AF-A0A962USU0-F1
#
_entry.id   AF-A0A962USU0-F1
#
_cell.length_a   1.000
_cell.length_b   1.000
_cell.length_c   1.000
_cell.angle_alpha   90.00
_cell.angle_beta   90.00
_cell.angle_gamma   90.00
#
_symmetry.space_group_name_H-M   'P 1'
#
loop_
_entity.id
_entity.type
_entity.pdbx_description
1 polymer ?
#
loop_
_entity_poly.entity_id
_entity_poly.type
_entity_poly.pdbx_seq_one_letter_code
_entity_poly.pdbx_strand_id
1 'polypeptide(L)'
;IQAVVFVLFLGLVLAWIVPTHGPARLLSEGEFALDAGADLLLVALLQVLSYPFHDPVLTDRGFISREKSMLRAFVVAGVLGFIAILAFSLVGVHARLEGISSDGNVPAQVARVLGIAGFFAMAAVMVSSAASTLDSTFASLSKSVAHELPLLAGRTPGSRAVRNGAVAMLLFAVLGNLPMIAGTDILKATTLSGTMVIGLAPVFLLSRWVSYSPLSFHLSFWSGMTLGVMLAVGAIPPGWAIGEGKYALLLGTNLYGLMICTAGFLLPLAITRRRATSEAA
;
A
#
# COMPACT_ATOMS: atom_id res chain seq x y z
N ILE A 1 -0.57 17.83 -15.65
CA ILE A 1 -1.37 17.28 -16.77
C ILE A 1 -2.13 16.03 -16.34
N GLN A 2 -1.47 14.95 -15.90
CA GLN A 2 -2.13 13.67 -15.55
C GLN A 2 -3.19 13.80 -14.45
N ALA A 3 -2.89 14.52 -13.35
CA ALA A 3 -3.86 14.78 -12.29
C ALA A 3 -5.09 15.58 -12.77
N VAL A 4 -4.89 16.53 -13.68
CA VAL A 4 -5.99 17.32 -14.26
C VAL A 4 -6.88 16.43 -15.12
N VAL A 5 -6.27 15.59 -15.97
CA VAL A 5 -6.99 14.62 -16.80
C VAL A 5 -7.80 13.63 -15.95
N PHE A 6 -7.22 13.13 -14.86
CA PHE A 6 -7.92 12.28 -13.89
C PHE A 6 -9.12 12.99 -13.25
N VAL A 7 -8.92 14.19 -12.71
CA VAL A 7 -9.98 14.96 -12.02
C VAL A 7 -11.11 15.31 -12.99
N LEU A 8 -10.78 15.75 -14.21
CA LEU A 8 -11.79 16.07 -15.22
C LEU A 8 -12.64 14.86 -15.59
N PHE A 9 -12.01 13.72 -15.83
CA PHE A 9 -12.73 12.51 -16.22
C PHE A 9 -13.57 11.94 -15.08
N LEU A 10 -13.00 11.85 -13.87
CA LEU A 10 -13.74 11.42 -12.69
C LEU A 10 -14.94 12.35 -12.43
N GLY A 11 -14.73 13.66 -12.57
CA GLY A 11 -15.81 14.65 -12.46
C GLY A 11 -16.92 14.44 -13.50
N LEU A 12 -16.56 14.17 -14.76
CA LEU A 12 -17.53 13.88 -15.82
C LEU A 12 -18.32 12.59 -15.56
N VAL A 13 -17.64 11.52 -15.16
CA VAL A 13 -18.30 10.24 -14.82
C VAL A 13 -19.25 10.43 -13.65
N LEU A 14 -18.83 11.14 -12.60
CA LEU A 14 -19.70 11.43 -11.45
C LEU A 14 -20.89 12.32 -11.80
N ALA A 15 -20.69 13.31 -12.69
CA ALA A 15 -21.77 14.15 -13.18
C ALA A 15 -22.85 13.35 -13.94
N TRP A 16 -22.50 12.18 -14.48
CA TRP A 16 -23.44 11.25 -15.11
C TRP A 16 -24.03 10.24 -14.12
N ILE A 17 -23.22 9.66 -13.24
CA ILE A 17 -23.66 8.64 -12.27
C ILE A 17 -24.63 9.21 -11.23
N VAL A 18 -24.32 10.37 -10.65
CA VAL A 18 -25.07 10.93 -9.51
C VAL A 18 -26.52 11.24 -9.86
N PRO A 19 -26.84 11.89 -11.00
CA PRO A 19 -28.24 12.11 -11.40
C PRO A 19 -29.01 10.84 -11.73
N THR A 20 -28.33 9.78 -12.18
CA THR A 20 -28.98 8.53 -12.64
C THR A 20 -29.63 7.77 -11.48
N HIS A 21 -29.00 7.74 -10.31
CA HIS A 21 -29.48 6.99 -9.13
C HIS A 21 -29.98 7.87 -7.99
N GLY A 22 -29.61 9.16 -8.00
CA GLY A 22 -29.82 10.08 -6.88
C GLY A 22 -28.80 9.87 -5.75
N PRO A 23 -28.35 10.94 -5.07
CA PRO A 23 -27.28 10.87 -4.07
C PRO A 23 -27.67 10.04 -2.85
N ALA A 24 -28.94 10.10 -2.42
CA ALA A 24 -29.42 9.35 -1.26
C ALA A 24 -29.29 7.84 -1.46
N ARG A 25 -29.67 7.34 -2.64
CA ARG A 25 -29.59 5.90 -2.96
C ARG A 25 -28.15 5.45 -3.04
N LEU A 26 -27.28 6.21 -3.71
CA LEU A 26 -25.85 5.88 -3.81
C LEU A 26 -25.16 5.79 -2.44
N LEU A 27 -25.56 6.62 -1.48
CA LEU A 27 -25.00 6.64 -0.12
C LEU A 27 -25.62 5.59 0.81
N SER A 28 -26.85 5.12 0.53
CA SER A 28 -27.50 4.06 1.30
C SER A 28 -27.13 2.66 0.84
N GLU A 29 -26.40 2.53 -0.28
CA GLU A 29 -25.97 1.22 -0.78
C GLU A 29 -24.79 0.66 0.02
N GLY A 30 -24.92 -0.61 0.40
CA GLY A 30 -23.92 -1.36 1.17
C GLY A 30 -24.24 -1.42 2.66
N GLU A 31 -23.64 -2.40 3.34
CA GLU A 31 -23.72 -2.56 4.77
C GLU A 31 -22.32 -2.47 5.37
N PHE A 32 -22.20 -1.87 6.55
CA PHE A 32 -20.92 -1.83 7.26
C PHE A 32 -20.77 -3.11 8.09
N ALA A 33 -20.27 -4.16 7.44
CA ALA A 33 -20.04 -5.47 8.04
C ALA A 33 -18.66 -6.02 7.64
N LEU A 34 -18.12 -6.93 8.46
CA LEU A 34 -16.80 -7.52 8.20
C LEU A 34 -16.78 -8.32 6.89
N ASP A 35 -17.86 -9.02 6.57
CA ASP A 35 -18.05 -9.74 5.31
C ASP A 35 -18.43 -8.83 4.12
N ALA A 36 -18.78 -7.57 4.39
CA ALA A 36 -19.07 -6.54 3.39
C ALA A 36 -17.89 -5.58 3.12
N GLY A 37 -16.67 -5.94 3.51
CA GLY A 37 -15.45 -5.19 3.20
C GLY A 37 -14.90 -4.30 4.31
N ALA A 38 -15.56 -4.27 5.49
CA ALA A 38 -14.99 -3.60 6.66
C ALA A 38 -13.71 -4.30 7.14
N ASP A 39 -13.56 -5.60 6.88
CA ASP A 39 -12.33 -6.36 7.14
C ASP A 39 -11.12 -5.76 6.40
N LEU A 40 -11.26 -5.41 5.12
CA LEU A 40 -10.23 -4.78 4.31
C LEU A 40 -9.91 -3.35 4.77
N LEU A 41 -10.93 -2.59 5.19
CA LEU A 41 -10.72 -1.25 5.77
C LEU A 41 -9.87 -1.34 7.04
N LEU A 42 -10.15 -2.28 7.93
CA LEU A 42 -9.37 -2.51 9.15
C LEU A 42 -7.95 -2.96 8.82
N VAL A 43 -7.76 -3.83 7.82
CA VAL A 43 -6.41 -4.18 7.32
C VAL A 43 -5.66 -2.92 6.88
N ALA A 44 -6.28 -2.04 6.10
CA ALA A 44 -5.64 -0.81 5.65
C ALA A 44 -5.22 0.10 6.82
N LEU A 45 -6.05 0.20 7.86
CA LEU A 45 -5.74 0.96 9.08
C LEU A 45 -4.60 0.35 9.90
N LEU A 46 -4.41 -0.97 9.87
CA LEU A 46 -3.27 -1.63 10.50
C LEU A 46 -1.99 -1.41 9.66
N GLN A 47 -2.09 -1.54 8.34
CA GLN A 47 -0.96 -1.47 7.42
C GLN A 47 -0.45 -0.04 7.21
N VAL A 48 -1.28 1.00 7.35
CA VAL A 48 -0.83 2.39 7.18
C VAL A 48 0.27 2.79 8.17
N LEU A 49 0.40 2.06 9.29
CA LEU A 49 1.44 2.28 10.30
C LEU A 49 2.84 1.87 9.83
N SER A 50 2.94 0.97 8.84
CA SER A 50 4.22 0.46 8.32
C SER A 50 4.43 0.80 6.84
N TYR A 51 3.37 0.79 6.03
CA TYR A 51 3.44 0.88 4.57
C TYR A 51 4.18 2.14 4.07
N PRO A 52 3.99 3.35 4.64
CA PRO A 52 4.70 4.53 4.15
C PRO A 52 6.23 4.42 4.20
N PHE A 53 6.77 3.55 5.06
CA PHE A 53 8.21 3.38 5.26
C PHE A 53 8.84 2.33 4.34
N HIS A 54 8.05 1.47 3.70
CA HIS A 54 8.56 0.55 2.67
C HIS A 54 8.36 1.09 1.25
N ASP A 55 7.50 2.11 1.09
CA ASP A 55 7.19 2.69 -0.21
C ASP A 55 8.40 3.52 -0.70
N PRO A 56 9.03 3.16 -1.83
CA PRO A 56 10.24 3.81 -2.29
C PRO A 56 9.99 5.27 -2.70
N VAL A 57 8.80 5.61 -3.19
CA VAL A 57 8.46 6.97 -3.64
C VAL A 57 8.24 7.89 -2.45
N LEU A 58 7.49 7.43 -1.44
CA LEU A 58 7.26 8.19 -0.22
C LEU A 58 8.57 8.37 0.56
N THR A 59 9.39 7.32 0.63
CA THR A 59 10.71 7.37 1.27
C THR A 59 11.64 8.35 0.56
N ASP A 60 11.78 8.24 -0.77
CA ASP A 60 12.63 9.13 -1.57
C ASP A 60 12.20 10.60 -1.44
N ARG A 61 10.88 10.88 -1.58
CA ARG A 61 10.32 12.23 -1.38
C ARG A 61 10.56 12.76 0.03
N GLY A 62 10.56 11.87 1.02
CA GLY A 62 10.82 12.21 2.41
C GLY A 62 12.26 12.70 2.64
N PHE A 63 13.24 12.11 1.95
CA PHE A 63 14.65 12.49 2.09
C PHE A 63 15.05 13.72 1.28
N ILE A 64 14.38 14.02 0.16
CA ILE A 64 14.73 15.17 -0.70
C ILE A 64 13.98 16.46 -0.35
N SER A 65 12.96 16.39 0.50
CA SER A 65 12.08 17.51 0.82
C SER A 65 12.36 18.07 2.23
N ARG A 66 12.18 19.38 2.42
CA ARG A 66 12.18 19.98 3.76
C ARG A 66 11.01 19.44 4.57
N GLU A 67 11.25 19.02 5.82
CA GLU A 67 10.29 18.37 6.72
C GLU A 67 8.89 19.02 6.75
N LYS A 68 8.83 20.36 6.96
CA LYS A 68 7.55 21.09 7.00
C LYS A 68 6.80 21.07 5.67
N SER A 69 7.52 21.13 4.55
CA SER A 69 6.93 21.08 3.21
C SER A 69 6.47 19.67 2.87
N MET A 70 7.25 18.66 3.25
CA MET A 70 6.92 17.25 3.10
C MET A 70 5.65 16.89 3.87
N LEU A 71 5.57 17.25 5.16
CA LEU A 71 4.40 16.97 5.98
C LEU A 71 3.12 17.56 5.37
N ARG A 72 3.17 18.82 4.93
CA ARG A 72 2.05 19.48 4.24
C ARG A 72 1.67 18.74 2.96
N ALA A 73 2.65 18.39 2.13
CA ALA A 73 2.41 17.67 0.89
C ALA A 73 1.77 16.30 1.14
N PHE A 74 2.25 15.54 2.13
CA PHE A 74 1.70 14.21 2.46
C PHE A 74 0.29 14.29 3.03
N VAL A 75 0.01 15.27 3.91
CA VAL A 75 -1.34 15.48 4.45
C VAL A 75 -2.31 15.86 3.33
N VAL A 76 -1.94 16.82 2.47
CA VAL A 76 -2.79 17.24 1.36
C VAL A 76 -3.00 16.08 0.37
N ALA A 77 -1.94 15.36 -0.01
CA ALA A 77 -2.04 14.21 -0.88
C ALA A 77 -2.90 13.09 -0.28
N GLY A 78 -2.78 12.83 1.02
CA GLY A 78 -3.60 11.84 1.73
C GLY A 78 -5.08 12.22 1.73
N VAL A 79 -5.42 13.47 2.02
CA VAL A 79 -6.81 13.97 1.98
C VAL A 79 -7.39 13.92 0.57
N LEU A 80 -6.64 14.43 -0.42
CA LEU A 80 -7.08 14.39 -1.82
C LEU A 80 -7.22 12.95 -2.33
N GLY A 81 -6.31 12.06 -1.93
CA GLY A 81 -6.37 10.63 -2.24
C GLY A 81 -7.61 9.97 -1.63
N PHE A 82 -7.92 10.26 -0.37
CA PHE A 82 -9.15 9.78 0.28
C PHE A 82 -10.41 10.24 -0.45
N ILE A 83 -10.50 11.54 -0.79
CA ILE A 83 -11.62 12.09 -1.56
C ILE A 83 -11.73 11.39 -2.92
N ALA A 84 -10.61 11.17 -3.62
CA ALA A 84 -10.59 10.48 -4.90
C ALA A 84 -11.03 9.01 -4.78
N ILE A 85 -10.63 8.28 -3.73
CA ILE A 85 -11.06 6.90 -3.47
C ILE A 85 -12.57 6.85 -3.24
N LEU A 86 -13.13 7.73 -2.42
CA LEU A 86 -14.57 7.82 -2.18
C LEU A 86 -15.35 8.18 -3.46
N ALA A 87 -14.84 9.15 -4.23
CA ALA A 87 -15.41 9.50 -5.52
C ALA A 87 -15.39 8.30 -6.48
N PHE A 88 -14.29 7.56 -6.52
CA PHE A 88 -14.16 6.39 -7.40
C PHE A 88 -14.99 5.19 -6.92
N SER A 89 -15.23 5.02 -5.62
CA SER A 89 -16.07 3.94 -5.11
C SER A 89 -17.53 4.09 -5.58
N LEU A 90 -18.01 5.31 -5.85
CA LEU A 90 -19.33 5.53 -6.44
C LEU A 90 -19.47 4.91 -7.83
N VAL A 91 -18.38 4.79 -8.59
CA VAL A 91 -18.36 4.07 -9.87
C VAL A 91 -18.62 2.58 -9.66
N GLY A 92 -18.08 2.00 -8.59
CA GLY A 92 -18.34 0.61 -8.19
C GLY A 92 -19.77 0.40 -7.70
N VAL A 93 -20.31 1.33 -6.90
CA VAL A 93 -21.72 1.29 -6.46
C VAL A 93 -22.66 1.35 -7.66
N HIS A 94 -22.39 2.25 -8.60
CA HIS A 94 -23.14 2.33 -9.85
C HIS A 94 -23.09 1.03 -10.65
N ALA A 95 -21.91 0.43 -10.82
CA ALA A 95 -21.77 -0.86 -11.49
C ALA A 95 -22.63 -1.95 -10.84
N ARG A 96 -22.67 -1.99 -9.50
CA ARG A 96 -23.51 -2.93 -8.75
C ARG A 96 -25.01 -2.68 -8.97
N LEU A 97 -25.44 -1.43 -8.97
CA LEU A 97 -26.86 -1.07 -9.20
C LEU A 97 -27.34 -1.40 -10.61
N GLU A 98 -26.46 -1.27 -11.61
CA GLU A 98 -26.72 -1.64 -13.00
C GLU A 98 -26.54 -3.14 -13.27
N GLY A 99 -26.17 -3.94 -12.26
CA GLY A 99 -25.91 -5.38 -12.43
C GLY A 99 -24.71 -5.70 -13.30
N ILE A 100 -23.76 -4.77 -13.46
CA ILE A 100 -22.51 -4.97 -14.20
C ILE A 100 -21.63 -5.94 -13.40
N SER A 101 -21.13 -6.98 -14.07
CA SER A 101 -20.26 -7.99 -13.46
C SER A 101 -19.05 -7.35 -12.76
N SER A 102 -18.83 -7.72 -11.50
CA SER A 102 -17.69 -7.26 -10.69
C SER A 102 -16.36 -7.94 -11.04
N ASP A 103 -16.33 -8.81 -12.04
CA ASP A 103 -15.13 -9.57 -12.41
C ASP A 103 -14.17 -8.70 -13.24
N GLY A 104 -13.03 -8.35 -12.66
CA GLY A 104 -11.94 -7.63 -13.31
C GLY A 104 -11.97 -6.11 -13.09
N ASN A 105 -11.68 -5.34 -14.14
CA ASN A 105 -11.55 -3.87 -14.07
C ASN A 105 -12.93 -3.20 -14.18
N VAL A 106 -13.61 -3.03 -13.04
CA VAL A 106 -14.95 -2.41 -12.94
C VAL A 106 -15.04 -1.01 -13.60
N PRO A 107 -14.08 -0.08 -13.38
CA PRO A 107 -14.09 1.22 -14.07
C PRO A 107 -14.09 1.12 -15.59
N ALA A 108 -13.29 0.22 -16.16
CA ALA A 108 -13.26 0.00 -17.60
C ALA A 108 -14.57 -0.60 -18.12
N GLN A 109 -15.26 -1.42 -17.32
CA GLN A 109 -16.57 -1.98 -17.67
C GLN A 109 -17.66 -0.91 -17.67
N VAL A 110 -17.71 -0.06 -16.63
CA VAL A 110 -18.62 1.09 -16.59
C VAL A 110 -18.38 2.02 -17.78
N ALA A 111 -17.11 2.26 -18.13
CA ALA A 111 -16.77 3.09 -19.28
C ALA A 111 -17.20 2.49 -20.64
N ARG A 112 -17.37 1.17 -20.75
CA ARG A 112 -17.93 0.55 -21.98
C ARG A 112 -19.41 0.87 -22.15
N VAL A 113 -20.17 0.97 -21.06
CA VAL A 113 -21.59 1.34 -21.09
C VAL A 113 -21.76 2.79 -21.55
N LEU A 114 -20.79 3.65 -21.27
CA LEU A 114 -20.73 5.04 -21.75
C LEU A 114 -20.38 5.19 -23.25
N GLY A 115 -20.21 4.07 -23.98
CA GLY A 115 -19.87 4.05 -25.40
C GLY A 115 -18.37 4.15 -25.70
N ILE A 116 -18.03 4.07 -26.99
CA ILE A 116 -16.64 3.97 -27.48
C ILE A 116 -15.78 5.15 -27.01
N ALA A 117 -16.31 6.37 -27.07
CA ALA A 117 -15.58 7.57 -26.64
C ALA A 117 -15.29 7.56 -25.11
N GLY A 118 -16.26 7.14 -24.30
CA GLY A 118 -16.09 7.00 -22.84
C GLY A 118 -15.06 5.93 -22.48
N PHE A 119 -15.08 4.79 -23.18
CA PHE A 119 -14.09 3.73 -23.01
C PHE A 119 -12.66 4.19 -23.33
N PHE A 120 -12.45 4.87 -24.48
CA PHE A 120 -11.13 5.39 -24.83
C PHE A 120 -10.62 6.45 -23.87
N ALA A 121 -11.48 7.38 -23.46
CA ALA A 121 -11.13 8.39 -22.47
C ALA A 121 -10.76 7.75 -21.12
N MET A 122 -11.51 6.73 -20.67
CA MET A 122 -11.18 6.00 -19.45
C MET A 122 -9.85 5.26 -19.58
N ALA A 123 -9.63 4.54 -20.68
CA ALA A 123 -8.38 3.84 -20.92
C ALA A 123 -7.18 4.81 -20.90
N ALA A 124 -7.29 5.97 -21.54
CA ALA A 124 -6.24 6.99 -21.54
C ALA A 124 -5.93 7.51 -20.12
N VAL A 125 -6.96 7.81 -19.32
CA VAL A 125 -6.81 8.26 -17.92
C VAL A 125 -6.14 7.17 -17.07
N MET A 126 -6.61 5.92 -17.17
CA MET A 126 -6.07 4.81 -16.39
C MET A 126 -4.60 4.52 -16.76
N VAL A 127 -4.30 4.43 -18.06
CA VAL A 127 -2.93 4.20 -18.55
C VAL A 127 -2.01 5.34 -18.14
N SER A 128 -2.46 6.60 -18.27
CA SER A 128 -1.65 7.75 -17.87
C SER A 128 -1.37 7.77 -16.37
N SER A 129 -2.37 7.45 -15.55
CA SER A 129 -2.23 7.40 -14.08
C SER A 129 -1.32 6.26 -13.64
N ALA A 130 -1.47 5.07 -14.25
CA ALA A 130 -0.59 3.94 -14.01
C ALA A 130 0.85 4.24 -14.43
N ALA A 131 1.05 4.85 -15.61
CA ALA A 131 2.36 5.25 -16.10
C ALA A 131 3.05 6.27 -15.17
N SER A 132 2.30 7.24 -14.63
CA SER A 132 2.82 8.20 -13.64
C SER A 132 3.35 7.51 -12.39
N THR A 133 2.59 6.53 -11.90
CA THR A 133 2.96 5.77 -10.70
C THR A 133 4.20 4.92 -10.98
N LEU A 134 4.23 4.20 -12.11
CA LEU A 134 5.39 3.41 -12.53
C LEU A 134 6.65 4.25 -12.72
N ASP A 135 6.53 5.42 -13.37
CA ASP A 135 7.66 6.33 -13.58
C ASP A 135 8.30 6.75 -12.26
N SER A 136 7.48 7.24 -11.31
CA SER A 136 8.00 7.63 -9.99
C SER A 136 8.58 6.45 -9.21
N THR A 137 7.93 5.28 -9.23
CA THR A 137 8.42 4.07 -8.55
C THR A 137 9.75 3.61 -9.13
N PHE A 138 9.87 3.54 -10.45
CA PHE A 138 11.11 3.14 -11.12
C PHE A 138 12.22 4.16 -10.90
N ALA A 139 11.93 5.46 -10.91
CA ALA A 139 12.91 6.50 -10.60
C ALA A 139 13.45 6.37 -9.17
N SER A 140 12.57 6.22 -8.17
CA SER A 140 12.98 6.09 -6.77
C SER A 140 13.71 4.76 -6.51
N LEU A 141 13.28 3.64 -7.11
CA LEU A 141 14.00 2.36 -7.03
C LEU A 141 15.38 2.42 -7.70
N SER A 142 15.46 3.04 -8.88
CA SER A 142 16.71 3.24 -9.61
C SER A 142 17.72 4.02 -8.77
N LYS A 143 17.29 5.12 -8.16
CA LYS A 143 18.13 5.92 -7.24
C LYS A 143 18.55 5.10 -6.01
N SER A 144 17.61 4.39 -5.40
CA SER A 144 17.86 3.56 -4.22
C SER A 144 18.94 2.50 -4.49
N VAL A 145 18.86 1.77 -5.61
CA VAL A 145 19.83 0.72 -5.98
C VAL A 145 21.15 1.30 -6.49
N ALA A 146 21.11 2.31 -7.36
CA ALA A 146 22.30 2.78 -8.07
C ALA A 146 23.10 3.84 -7.33
N HIS A 147 22.50 4.53 -6.36
CA HIS A 147 23.11 5.64 -5.64
C HIS A 147 23.11 5.42 -4.13
N GLU A 148 21.95 5.17 -3.52
CA GLU A 148 21.84 5.12 -2.05
C GLU A 148 22.45 3.85 -1.47
N LEU A 149 22.21 2.68 -2.06
CA LEU A 149 22.76 1.41 -1.59
C LEU A 149 24.30 1.36 -1.60
N PRO A 150 25.01 1.84 -2.65
CA PRO A 150 26.46 2.00 -2.60
C PRO A 150 26.94 2.90 -1.48
N LEU A 151 26.28 4.06 -1.27
CA LEU A 151 26.64 5.01 -0.21
C LEU A 151 26.47 4.39 1.18
N LEU A 152 25.36 3.68 1.41
CA LEU A 152 25.11 2.94 2.65
C LEU A 152 26.11 1.81 2.88
N ALA A 153 26.63 1.20 1.81
CA ALA A 153 27.71 0.22 1.87
C ALA A 153 29.11 0.85 2.03
N GLY A 154 29.22 2.16 2.24
CA GLY A 154 30.49 2.88 2.38
C GLY A 154 31.28 3.02 1.07
N ARG A 155 30.61 2.87 -0.08
CA ARG A 155 31.19 2.99 -1.43
C ARG A 155 30.71 4.26 -2.12
N THR A 156 31.51 4.78 -3.04
CA THR A 156 31.06 5.87 -3.91
C THR A 156 30.25 5.31 -5.07
N PRO A 157 29.13 5.95 -5.47
CA PRO A 157 28.42 5.60 -6.69
C PRO A 157 29.38 5.69 -7.88
N GLY A 158 29.59 4.56 -8.56
CA GLY A 158 30.55 4.49 -9.66
C GLY A 158 30.12 5.30 -10.88
N SER A 159 31.05 5.49 -11.83
CA SER A 159 30.81 6.20 -13.10
C SER A 159 29.69 5.61 -13.97
N ARG A 160 29.18 4.43 -13.60
CA ARG A 160 28.12 3.70 -14.29
C ARG A 160 26.78 3.70 -13.54
N ALA A 161 26.61 4.58 -12.55
CA ALA A 161 25.39 4.67 -11.72
C ALA A 161 24.12 4.77 -12.57
N VAL A 162 24.09 5.62 -13.61
CA VAL A 162 22.93 5.75 -14.51
C VAL A 162 22.59 4.42 -15.19
N ARG A 163 23.60 3.68 -15.67
CA ARG A 163 23.41 2.37 -16.30
C ARG A 163 22.90 1.34 -15.29
N ASN A 164 23.44 1.32 -14.07
CA ASN A 164 22.99 0.43 -13.01
C ASN A 164 21.53 0.73 -12.63
N GLY A 165 21.15 2.00 -12.59
CA GLY A 165 19.78 2.43 -12.37
C GLY A 165 18.83 1.96 -13.47
N ALA A 166 19.21 2.15 -14.74
CA ALA A 166 18.42 1.65 -15.87
C ALA A 166 18.24 0.12 -15.86
N VAL A 167 19.29 -0.62 -15.50
CA VAL A 167 19.21 -2.08 -15.31
C VAL A 167 18.28 -2.44 -14.17
N ALA A 168 18.33 -1.72 -13.04
CA ALA A 168 17.41 -1.93 -11.93
C ALA A 168 15.94 -1.70 -12.35
N MET A 169 15.66 -0.63 -13.09
CA MET A 169 14.32 -0.37 -13.64
C MET A 169 13.83 -1.53 -14.51
N LEU A 170 14.67 -2.02 -15.43
CA LEU A 170 14.33 -3.15 -16.30
C LEU A 170 14.04 -4.43 -15.50
N LEU A 171 14.91 -4.74 -14.52
CA LEU A 171 14.73 -5.93 -13.68
C LEU A 171 13.43 -5.86 -12.88
N PHE A 172 13.15 -4.73 -12.23
CA PHE A 172 11.90 -4.55 -11.48
C PHE A 172 10.66 -4.54 -12.38
N ALA A 173 10.76 -3.99 -13.60
CA ALA A 173 9.68 -4.06 -14.57
C ALA A 173 9.36 -5.52 -14.97
N VAL A 174 10.38 -6.35 -15.22
CA VAL A 174 10.18 -7.76 -15.57
C VAL A 174 9.66 -8.55 -14.36
N LEU A 175 10.32 -8.45 -13.21
CA LEU A 175 9.99 -9.20 -12.00
C LEU A 175 8.60 -8.80 -11.44
N GLY A 176 8.27 -7.51 -11.46
CA GLY A 176 6.99 -7.00 -10.96
C GLY A 176 5.79 -7.48 -11.77
N ASN A 177 5.98 -7.90 -13.02
CA ASN A 177 4.91 -8.46 -13.85
C ASN A 177 4.72 -9.98 -13.63
N LEU A 178 5.67 -10.69 -13.02
CA LEU A 178 5.57 -12.15 -12.83
C LEU A 178 4.32 -12.57 -12.04
N PRO A 179 3.95 -11.93 -10.91
CA PRO A 179 2.75 -12.32 -10.16
C PRO A 179 1.45 -12.12 -10.95
N MET A 180 1.41 -11.10 -11.82
CA MET A 180 0.26 -10.85 -12.69
C MET A 180 0.13 -11.91 -13.78
N ILE A 181 1.24 -12.32 -14.40
CA ILE A 181 1.27 -13.41 -15.39
C ILE A 181 0.86 -14.74 -14.76
N ALA A 182 1.19 -14.96 -13.48
CA ALA A 182 0.78 -16.12 -12.70
C ALA A 182 -0.70 -16.07 -12.24
N GLY A 183 -1.47 -15.03 -12.59
CA GLY A 183 -2.90 -14.94 -12.29
C GLY A 183 -3.25 -14.43 -10.89
N THR A 184 -2.32 -13.72 -10.21
CA THR A 184 -2.59 -13.15 -8.88
C THR A 184 -3.52 -11.92 -8.99
N ASP A 185 -4.54 -11.86 -8.14
CA ASP A 185 -5.42 -10.69 -8.01
C ASP A 185 -4.62 -9.44 -7.56
N ILE A 186 -4.85 -8.31 -8.22
CA ILE A 186 -4.14 -7.03 -8.00
C ILE A 186 -4.26 -6.59 -6.53
N LEU A 187 -5.45 -6.77 -5.93
CA LEU A 187 -5.70 -6.40 -4.53
C LEU A 187 -4.94 -7.29 -3.55
N LYS A 188 -4.76 -8.57 -3.88
CA LYS A 188 -3.97 -9.50 -3.06
C LYS A 188 -2.51 -9.11 -3.05
N ALA A 189 -1.95 -8.69 -4.17
CA ALA A 189 -0.53 -8.28 -4.23
C ALA A 189 -0.22 -7.12 -3.28
N THR A 190 -1.07 -6.08 -3.25
CA THR A 190 -0.86 -4.89 -2.41
C THR A 190 -1.03 -5.20 -0.92
N THR A 191 -2.09 -5.93 -0.57
CA THR A 191 -2.39 -6.27 0.83
C THR A 191 -1.41 -7.29 1.42
N LEU A 192 -0.89 -8.20 0.60
CA LEU A 192 0.13 -9.15 1.01
C LEU A 192 1.47 -8.46 1.28
N SER A 193 1.88 -7.55 0.38
CA SER A 193 3.08 -6.73 0.60
C SER A 193 2.98 -5.91 1.90
N GLY A 194 1.82 -5.31 2.16
CA GLY A 194 1.57 -4.58 3.42
C GLY A 194 1.73 -5.46 4.66
N THR A 195 1.34 -6.74 4.57
CA THR A 195 1.51 -7.71 5.66
C THR A 195 2.99 -8.05 5.88
N MET A 196 3.76 -8.24 4.81
CA MET A 196 5.20 -8.53 4.89
C MET A 196 5.99 -7.44 5.61
N VAL A 197 5.57 -6.17 5.46
CA VAL A 197 6.26 -5.02 6.04
C VAL A 197 5.64 -4.55 7.35
N ILE A 198 4.62 -5.22 7.89
CA ILE A 198 3.94 -4.85 9.15
C ILE A 198 4.94 -4.69 10.31
N GLY A 199 6.05 -5.45 10.29
CA GLY A 199 7.12 -5.39 11.27
C GLY A 199 7.89 -4.06 11.31
N LEU A 200 7.73 -3.18 10.32
CA LEU A 200 8.32 -1.84 10.34
C LEU A 200 7.53 -0.87 11.25
N ALA A 201 6.24 -1.10 11.51
CA ALA A 201 5.42 -0.22 12.32
C ALA A 201 6.01 0.07 13.72
N PRO A 202 6.32 -0.94 14.57
CA PRO A 202 6.88 -0.66 15.89
C PRO A 202 8.29 -0.06 15.80
N VAL A 203 9.07 -0.39 14.77
CA VAL A 203 10.42 0.17 14.58
C VAL A 203 10.34 1.69 14.44
N PHE A 204 9.52 2.19 13.51
CA PHE A 204 9.43 3.63 13.28
C PHE A 204 8.66 4.36 14.37
N LEU A 205 7.53 3.81 14.82
CA LEU A 205 6.70 4.47 15.82
C LEU A 205 7.41 4.54 17.17
N LEU A 206 8.09 3.47 17.60
CA LEU A 206 8.65 3.40 18.95
C LEU A 206 10.12 3.81 19.04
N SER A 207 10.83 3.96 17.90
CA SER A 207 12.25 4.33 17.86
C SER A 207 12.63 5.55 18.72
N ARG A 208 11.76 6.55 18.83
CA ARG A 208 12.01 7.76 19.62
C ARG A 208 12.09 7.49 21.12
N TRP A 209 11.38 6.47 21.61
CA TRP A 209 11.20 6.22 23.04
C TRP A 209 12.07 5.08 23.56
N VAL A 210 12.88 4.46 22.71
CA VAL A 210 13.64 3.28 23.11
C VAL A 210 15.11 3.36 22.67
N SER A 211 15.99 2.74 23.45
CA SER A 211 17.42 2.64 23.15
C SER A 211 17.69 1.82 21.90
N TYR A 212 18.80 2.13 21.22
CA TYR A 212 19.26 1.40 20.05
C TYR A 212 19.48 -0.10 20.35
N SER A 213 18.90 -0.97 19.52
CA SER A 213 19.09 -2.42 19.60
C SER A 213 18.86 -3.08 18.23
N PRO A 214 19.91 -3.62 17.57
CA PRO A 214 19.77 -4.31 16.29
C PRO A 214 18.85 -5.53 16.36
N LEU A 215 18.88 -6.25 17.48
CA LEU A 215 18.04 -7.42 17.68
C LEU A 215 16.55 -7.06 17.67
N SER A 216 16.18 -5.89 18.22
CA SER A 216 14.80 -5.40 18.23
C SER A 216 14.27 -5.16 16.81
N PHE A 217 15.11 -4.59 15.94
CA PHE A 217 14.78 -4.43 14.52
C PHE A 217 14.58 -5.78 13.84
N HIS A 218 15.54 -6.70 13.97
CA HIS A 218 15.48 -7.98 13.27
C HIS A 218 14.33 -8.87 13.74
N LEU A 219 14.06 -8.93 15.04
CA LEU A 219 12.91 -9.68 15.57
C LEU A 219 11.60 -9.12 15.03
N SER A 220 11.44 -7.80 15.01
CA SER A 220 10.22 -7.18 14.46
C SER A 220 10.08 -7.39 12.96
N PHE A 221 11.10 -7.00 12.19
CA PHE A 221 11.06 -7.02 10.72
C PHE A 221 10.89 -8.43 10.17
N TRP A 222 11.71 -9.39 10.63
CA TRP A 222 11.66 -10.75 10.09
C TRP A 222 10.40 -11.50 10.52
N SER A 223 9.86 -11.26 11.72
CA SER A 223 8.56 -11.82 12.08
C SER A 223 7.45 -11.35 11.13
N GLY A 224 7.39 -10.05 10.80
CA GLY A 224 6.43 -9.52 9.83
C GLY A 224 6.61 -10.14 8.44
N MET A 225 7.85 -10.20 7.96
CA MET A 225 8.19 -10.80 6.66
C MET A 225 7.78 -12.27 6.59
N THR A 226 8.12 -13.06 7.61
CA THR A 226 7.76 -14.48 7.69
C THR A 226 6.25 -14.65 7.70
N LEU A 227 5.50 -13.86 8.47
CA LEU A 227 4.03 -13.94 8.48
C LEU A 227 3.41 -13.59 7.12
N GLY A 228 3.92 -12.57 6.43
CA GLY A 228 3.48 -12.21 5.08
C GLY A 228 3.76 -13.31 4.04
N VAL A 229 4.94 -13.94 4.10
CA VAL A 229 5.28 -15.09 3.25
C VAL A 229 4.40 -16.30 3.58
N MET A 230 4.20 -16.60 4.86
CA MET A 230 3.31 -17.67 5.31
C MET A 230 1.88 -17.44 4.81
N LEU A 231 1.38 -16.20 4.85
CA LEU A 231 0.08 -15.86 4.31
C LEU A 231 0.01 -16.10 2.80
N ALA A 232 1.08 -15.76 2.07
CA ALA A 232 1.16 -15.93 0.62
C ALA A 232 1.06 -17.39 0.18
N VAL A 233 1.69 -18.29 0.94
CA VAL A 233 1.70 -19.73 0.67
C VAL A 233 0.57 -20.49 1.37
N GLY A 234 -0.33 -19.80 2.07
CA GLY A 234 -1.47 -20.41 2.76
C GLY A 234 -1.11 -21.19 4.03
N ALA A 235 0.03 -20.87 4.66
CA ALA A 235 0.52 -21.52 5.87
C ALA A 235 0.01 -20.87 7.18
N ILE A 236 -0.76 -19.78 7.11
CA ILE A 236 -1.39 -19.19 8.31
C ILE A 236 -2.59 -20.05 8.74
N PRO A 237 -2.69 -20.45 10.02
CA PRO A 237 -3.80 -21.25 10.51
C PRO A 237 -5.15 -20.56 10.32
N PRO A 238 -6.22 -21.28 9.89
CA PRO A 238 -7.55 -20.72 9.74
C PRO A 238 -8.11 -20.07 11.02
N GLY A 239 -7.71 -20.56 12.20
CA GLY A 239 -8.12 -20.01 13.49
C GLY A 239 -7.61 -18.58 13.76
N TRP A 240 -6.75 -18.03 12.92
CA TRP A 240 -6.38 -16.62 12.98
C TRP A 240 -7.41 -15.72 12.30
N ALA A 241 -8.34 -16.25 11.51
CA ALA A 241 -9.34 -15.43 10.85
C ALA A 241 -10.20 -14.65 11.86
N ILE A 242 -10.43 -13.37 11.57
CA ILE A 242 -11.31 -12.50 12.35
C ILE A 242 -12.53 -12.16 11.50
N GLY A 243 -13.68 -12.70 11.89
CA GLY A 243 -14.92 -12.64 11.12
C GLY A 243 -15.01 -13.72 10.04
N GLU A 244 -16.05 -13.64 9.21
CA GLU A 244 -16.36 -14.62 8.15
C GLU A 244 -16.13 -14.05 6.74
N GLY A 245 -15.61 -12.82 6.66
CA GLY A 245 -15.38 -12.10 5.40
C GLY A 245 -14.22 -12.61 4.54
N LYS A 246 -14.19 -12.16 3.29
CA LYS A 246 -13.17 -12.53 2.28
C LYS A 246 -11.74 -12.25 2.75
N TYR A 247 -11.53 -11.21 3.57
CA TYR A 247 -10.23 -10.80 4.09
C TYR A 247 -10.06 -11.13 5.58
N ALA A 248 -10.90 -11.99 6.17
CA ALA A 248 -10.84 -12.34 7.59
C ALA A 248 -9.47 -12.88 8.04
N LEU A 249 -8.86 -13.79 7.26
CA LEU A 249 -7.53 -14.33 7.56
C LEU A 249 -6.43 -13.27 7.43
N LEU A 250 -6.56 -12.37 6.44
CA LEU A 250 -5.65 -11.24 6.25
C LEU A 250 -5.74 -10.26 7.42
N LEU A 251 -6.95 -9.90 7.86
CA LEU A 251 -7.21 -9.06 9.02
C LEU A 251 -6.56 -9.62 10.28
N GLY A 252 -6.83 -10.90 10.56
CA GLY A 252 -6.21 -11.61 11.66
C GLY A 252 -4.68 -11.59 11.60
N THR A 253 -4.12 -11.95 10.45
CA THR A 253 -2.66 -11.97 10.25
C THR A 253 -2.02 -10.61 10.49
N ASN A 254 -2.66 -9.52 10.06
CA ASN A 254 -2.13 -8.17 10.28
C ASN A 254 -2.25 -7.75 11.75
N LEU A 255 -3.37 -8.06 12.42
CA LEU A 255 -3.56 -7.72 13.83
C LEU A 255 -2.59 -8.50 14.74
N TYR A 256 -2.62 -9.83 14.64
CA TYR A 256 -1.72 -10.69 15.41
C TYR A 256 -0.26 -10.46 15.03
N GLY A 257 0.02 -10.25 13.74
CA GLY A 257 1.35 -9.94 13.25
C GLY A 257 1.90 -8.64 13.81
N LEU A 258 1.09 -7.57 13.87
CA LEU A 258 1.50 -6.31 14.48
C LEU A 258 1.81 -6.48 15.97
N MET A 259 1.01 -7.27 16.70
CA MET A 259 1.28 -7.59 18.11
C MET A 259 2.58 -8.39 18.29
N ILE A 260 2.79 -9.43 17.48
CA ILE A 260 4.02 -10.25 17.51
C ILE A 260 5.24 -9.40 17.18
N CYS A 261 5.18 -8.58 16.14
CA CYS A 261 6.27 -7.69 15.74
C CYS A 261 6.59 -6.68 16.84
N THR A 262 5.57 -6.08 17.46
CA THR A 262 5.74 -5.13 18.57
C THR A 262 6.34 -5.80 19.80
N ALA A 263 5.89 -7.01 20.13
CA ALA A 263 6.47 -7.79 21.23
C ALA A 263 7.94 -8.16 20.94
N GLY A 264 8.24 -8.62 19.72
CA GLY A 264 9.59 -8.91 19.26
C GLY A 264 10.51 -7.69 19.29
N PHE A 265 9.98 -6.52 18.94
CA PHE A 265 10.69 -5.25 19.06
C PHE A 265 11.04 -4.91 20.52
N LEU A 266 10.08 -5.04 21.45
CA LEU A 266 10.28 -4.62 22.84
C LEU A 266 11.05 -5.63 23.71
N LEU A 267 11.10 -6.91 23.31
CA LEU A 267 11.68 -7.99 24.10
C LEU A 267 13.17 -7.78 24.46
N PRO A 268 14.09 -7.48 23.50
CA PRO A 268 15.50 -7.26 23.82
C PRO A 268 15.72 -6.08 24.79
N LEU A 269 14.87 -5.08 24.68
CA LEU A 269 14.94 -3.82 25.42
C LEU A 269 14.51 -4.03 26.88
N ALA A 270 13.47 -4.83 27.09
CA ALA A 270 13.06 -5.27 28.43
C ALA A 270 14.14 -6.12 29.12
N ILE A 271 14.80 -7.03 28.39
CA ILE A 271 15.87 -7.88 28.94
C ILE A 271 17.08 -7.04 29.34
N THR A 272 17.49 -6.10 28.49
CA THR A 272 18.66 -5.23 28.73
C THR A 272 18.42 -4.33 29.94
N ARG A 273 17.22 -3.74 30.05
CA ARG A 273 16.84 -2.90 31.19
C ARG A 273 16.84 -3.68 32.51
N ARG A 274 16.35 -4.93 32.52
CA ARG A 274 16.36 -5.79 33.71
C ARG A 274 17.77 -6.14 34.19
N ARG A 275 18.70 -6.40 33.27
CA ARG A 275 20.11 -6.66 33.61
C ARG A 275 20.75 -5.44 34.26
N ALA A 276 20.58 -4.26 33.66
CA ALA A 276 21.10 -3.01 34.20
C ALA A 276 20.55 -2.69 35.61
N THR A 277 19.27 -2.96 35.88
CA THR A 277 18.70 -2.77 37.23
C THR A 277 19.19 -3.79 38.24
N SER A 278 19.50 -5.03 37.82
CA SER A 278 20.00 -6.08 38.71
C SER A 278 21.47 -5.90 39.05
N GLU A 279 22.27 -5.27 38.19
CA GLU A 279 23.68 -4.95 38.46
C GLU A 279 23.84 -3.71 39.35
N ALA A 280 22.80 -2.86 39.46
CA ALA A 280 22.80 -1.65 40.25
C ALA A 280 22.24 -1.81 41.68
N ALA A 281 21.68 -2.98 42.00
CA ALA A 281 21.10 -3.33 43.31
C ALA A 281 22.04 -4.26 44.08
#